data_AF-F0ZAJ8-F1
#
_entry.id   AF-F0ZAJ8-F1
#
_cell.length_a   1.000
_cell.length_b   1.000
_cell.length_c   1.000
_cell.angle_alpha   90.00
_cell.angle_beta   90.00
_cell.angle_gamma   90.00
#
_symmetry.space_group_name_H-M   'P 1'
#
loop_
_entity.id
_entity.type
_entity.pdbx_description
1 polymer ?
#
loop_
_entity_poly.entity_id
_entity_poly.type
_entity_poly.pdbx_seq_one_letter_code
_entity_poly.pdbx_strand_id
1 'polypeptide(L)'
;MSDVNATESEMSEINSENTNNNPTSATSKITTQEILKSETQKEKDEFYLRYYVGHKGKYGHEFLEFEFRSGNKLRYANNSHYKSENLIRKEVCVSDSVLAEIKKIILDSGIMQEDDKDWPEPDIVGKQELEIVLKNEHISFTTTKIGSLMDVEKSKDPEGLKVMFYLIQDLKCLVFSLIGLHFKIKPI
;
A
#
# COMPACT_ATOMS: atom_id res chain seq x y z
N MET A 1 -45.67 -59.83 44.59
CA MET A 1 -47.08 -59.56 44.25
C MET A 1 -47.06 -59.08 42.81
N SER A 2 -47.49 -59.97 41.89
CA SER A 2 -47.81 -59.78 40.45
C SER A 2 -46.74 -59.12 39.58
N ASP A 3 -45.91 -59.86 38.82
CA ASP A 3 -46.20 -60.53 37.52
C ASP A 3 -46.85 -59.60 36.48
N VAL A 4 -46.19 -59.35 35.34
CA VAL A 4 -46.55 -59.97 34.03
C VAL A 4 -45.37 -59.88 33.02
N ASN A 5 -45.16 -60.99 32.32
CA ASN A 5 -44.26 -61.29 31.20
C ASN A 5 -44.54 -60.46 29.92
N ALA A 6 -43.57 -60.37 29.00
CA ALA A 6 -43.56 -61.19 27.77
C ALA A 6 -42.56 -60.66 26.72
N THR A 7 -41.87 -61.62 26.13
CA THR A 7 -40.89 -61.65 25.04
C THR A 7 -41.53 -61.58 23.65
N GLU A 8 -40.80 -61.02 22.67
CA GLU A 8 -40.75 -61.40 21.24
C GLU A 8 -39.62 -60.54 20.63
N SER A 9 -38.43 -61.05 20.26
CA SER A 9 -38.07 -61.99 19.18
C SER A 9 -38.54 -61.54 17.80
N GLU A 10 -37.64 -60.89 17.06
CA GLU A 10 -37.48 -61.15 15.62
C GLU A 10 -36.01 -60.94 15.22
N MET A 11 -35.53 -61.88 14.42
CA MET A 11 -34.16 -62.10 13.99
C MET A 11 -34.19 -62.28 12.46
N SER A 12 -33.02 -62.10 11.81
CA SER A 12 -32.70 -62.28 10.37
C SER A 12 -32.98 -61.03 9.51
N GLU A 13 -32.11 -60.58 8.60
CA GLU A 13 -31.02 -61.19 7.80
C GLU A 13 -29.87 -60.16 7.67
N ILE A 14 -28.57 -60.44 7.91
CA ILE A 14 -27.55 -61.31 7.29
C ILE A 14 -27.06 -60.87 5.89
N ASN A 15 -25.73 -60.74 5.82
CA ASN A 15 -24.76 -60.63 4.70
C ASN A 15 -24.44 -59.22 4.19
N SER A 16 -23.17 -58.81 4.06
CA SER A 16 -21.89 -59.52 4.22
C SER A 16 -20.73 -58.52 4.16
N GLU A 17 -19.72 -58.76 4.99
CA GLU A 17 -18.28 -58.60 4.77
C GLU A 17 -17.73 -57.29 4.17
N ASN A 18 -17.03 -56.46 4.95
CA ASN A 18 -15.60 -56.58 5.31
C ASN A 18 -14.74 -55.69 4.40
N THR A 19 -14.20 -54.60 4.94
CA THR A 19 -12.78 -54.24 4.88
C THR A 19 -12.55 -52.81 5.42
N ASN A 20 -11.52 -52.70 6.25
CA ASN A 20 -10.89 -51.46 6.70
C ASN A 20 -10.82 -50.39 5.60
N ASN A 21 -11.04 -49.11 5.95
CA ASN A 21 -10.13 -48.03 5.55
C ASN A 21 -10.40 -46.74 6.35
N ASN A 22 -9.34 -46.34 7.05
CA ASN A 22 -9.09 -45.02 7.63
C ASN A 22 -9.52 -43.88 6.69
N PRO A 23 -10.26 -42.85 7.15
CA PRO A 23 -10.25 -41.56 6.48
C PRO A 23 -9.01 -40.79 6.96
N THR A 24 -7.97 -40.94 6.16
CA THR A 24 -6.77 -40.11 6.09
C THR A 24 -7.09 -38.64 6.36
N SER A 25 -6.42 -38.07 7.37
CA SER A 25 -6.18 -36.63 7.52
C SER A 25 -5.77 -36.06 6.17
N ALA A 26 -6.64 -35.27 5.54
CA ALA A 26 -6.33 -34.52 4.34
C ALA A 26 -5.37 -33.39 4.68
N THR A 27 -4.09 -33.73 4.85
CA THR A 27 -3.01 -32.74 4.88
C THR A 27 -2.86 -32.24 3.46
N SER A 28 -3.47 -31.08 3.16
CA SER A 28 -3.26 -30.36 1.91
C SER A 28 -1.76 -30.11 1.75
N LYS A 29 -1.11 -30.86 0.85
CA LYS A 29 0.28 -30.61 0.46
C LYS A 29 0.29 -29.35 -0.40
N ILE A 30 0.33 -28.19 0.28
CA ILE A 30 0.55 -26.90 -0.37
C ILE A 30 1.95 -26.96 -0.99
N THR A 31 2.04 -26.71 -2.28
CA THR A 31 3.31 -26.82 -3.01
C THR A 31 4.20 -25.62 -2.66
N THR A 32 5.53 -25.79 -2.62
CA THR A 32 6.48 -24.67 -2.37
C THR A 32 6.24 -23.46 -3.28
N GLN A 33 5.78 -23.69 -4.52
CA GLN A 33 5.40 -22.62 -5.45
C GLN A 33 4.14 -21.84 -5.02
N GLU A 34 3.20 -22.49 -4.35
CA GLU A 34 1.98 -21.85 -3.82
C GLU A 34 2.30 -21.05 -2.57
N ILE A 35 3.20 -21.55 -1.71
CA ILE A 35 3.71 -20.81 -0.55
C ILE A 35 4.43 -19.54 -1.02
N LEU A 36 5.39 -19.65 -1.93
CA LEU A 36 6.12 -18.50 -2.48
C LEU A 36 5.19 -17.50 -3.17
N LYS A 37 4.18 -17.96 -3.93
CA LYS A 37 3.16 -17.07 -4.51
C LYS A 37 2.35 -16.36 -3.44
N SER A 38 1.94 -17.06 -2.38
CA SER A 38 1.15 -16.47 -1.30
C SER A 38 1.95 -15.46 -0.48
N GLU A 39 3.24 -15.71 -0.22
CA GLU A 39 4.14 -14.78 0.47
C GLU A 39 4.42 -13.55 -0.39
N THR A 40 4.66 -13.74 -1.69
CA THR A 40 4.86 -12.62 -2.63
C THR A 40 3.61 -11.75 -2.75
N GLN A 41 2.42 -12.36 -2.74
CA GLN A 41 1.16 -11.63 -2.78
C GLN A 41 0.93 -10.86 -1.47
N LYS A 42 1.16 -11.51 -0.33
CA LYS A 42 1.09 -10.87 0.99
C LYS A 42 2.03 -9.66 1.09
N GLU A 43 3.27 -9.78 0.60
CA GLU A 43 4.24 -8.68 0.60
C GLU A 43 3.87 -7.51 -0.35
N LYS A 44 3.05 -7.78 -1.38
CA LYS A 44 2.46 -6.75 -2.23
C LYS A 44 1.27 -6.07 -1.55
N ASP A 45 0.51 -6.81 -0.76
CA ASP A 45 -0.64 -6.30 -0.03
C ASP A 45 -0.21 -5.53 1.24
N GLU A 46 0.99 -5.81 1.77
CA GLU A 46 1.64 -5.12 2.90
C GLU A 46 2.48 -3.90 2.49
N PHE A 47 2.27 -3.37 1.29
CA PHE A 47 2.92 -2.14 0.82
C PHE A 47 1.89 -1.09 0.40
N TYR A 48 2.08 0.12 0.93
CA TYR A 48 1.33 1.29 0.56
C TYR A 48 2.22 2.52 0.59
N LEU A 49 2.07 3.39 -0.40
CA LEU A 49 2.72 4.69 -0.44
C LEU A 49 1.71 5.69 -0.98
N ARG A 50 1.51 6.80 -0.29
CA ARG A 50 0.75 7.96 -0.79
C ARG A 50 1.53 9.22 -0.53
N TYR A 51 1.62 10.07 -1.55
CA TYR A 51 2.11 11.42 -1.43
C TYR A 51 1.06 12.39 -1.96
N TYR A 52 0.81 13.44 -1.19
CA TYR A 52 -0.04 14.56 -1.57
C TYR A 52 0.70 15.87 -1.34
N VAL A 53 0.56 16.80 -2.27
CA VAL A 53 0.91 18.21 -2.06
C VAL A 53 -0.15 19.08 -2.68
N GLY A 54 -0.62 20.09 -1.96
CA GLY A 54 -1.62 21.00 -2.51
C GLY A 54 -1.84 22.22 -1.64
N HIS A 55 -2.55 23.18 -2.22
CA HIS A 55 -2.93 24.41 -1.54
C HIS A 55 -4.27 24.91 -2.09
N LYS A 56 -5.00 25.68 -1.27
CA LYS A 56 -6.23 26.34 -1.68
C LYS A 56 -5.94 27.82 -1.89
N GLY A 57 -5.78 28.20 -3.16
CA GLY A 57 -5.54 29.56 -3.57
C GLY A 57 -6.81 30.29 -4.02
N LYS A 58 -6.64 31.52 -4.51
CA LYS A 58 -7.71 32.34 -5.09
C LYS A 58 -8.44 31.65 -6.26
N TYR A 59 -7.74 30.79 -6.98
CA TYR A 59 -8.22 30.13 -8.19
C TYR A 59 -8.73 28.70 -7.95
N GLY A 60 -8.92 28.32 -6.70
CA GLY A 60 -9.41 27.00 -6.31
C GLY A 60 -8.34 26.14 -5.65
N HIS A 61 -8.51 24.82 -5.75
CA HIS A 61 -7.67 23.85 -5.10
C HIS A 61 -6.70 23.22 -6.10
N GLU A 62 -5.44 23.62 -6.00
CA GLU A 62 -4.36 23.02 -6.78
C GLU A 62 -3.66 21.93 -5.98
N PHE A 63 -3.45 20.77 -6.59
CA PHE A 63 -2.77 19.66 -5.93
C PHE A 63 -2.14 18.68 -6.92
N LEU A 64 -1.17 17.93 -6.40
CA LEU A 64 -0.59 16.74 -7.00
C LEU A 64 -0.71 15.62 -5.97
N GLU A 65 -1.22 14.48 -6.39
CA GLU A 65 -1.31 13.28 -5.57
C GLU A 65 -0.92 12.05 -6.38
N PHE A 66 -0.13 11.17 -5.78
CA PHE A 66 0.08 9.83 -6.31
C PHE A 66 0.07 8.80 -5.19
N GLU A 67 -0.33 7.59 -5.54
CA GLU A 67 -0.54 6.51 -4.60
C GLU A 67 -0.18 5.18 -5.25
N PHE A 68 0.60 4.36 -4.55
CA PHE A 68 0.83 2.96 -4.85
C PHE A 68 0.04 2.12 -3.85
N ARG A 69 -0.91 1.34 -4.36
CA ARG A 69 -1.73 0.42 -3.57
C ARG A 69 -1.28 -1.04 -3.75
N SER A 70 -1.85 -1.91 -2.92
CA SER A 70 -1.86 -3.36 -3.09
C SER A 70 -2.12 -3.76 -4.55
N GLY A 71 -1.38 -4.76 -5.03
CA GLY A 71 -1.51 -5.22 -6.43
C GLY A 71 -0.83 -4.33 -7.47
N ASN A 72 0.26 -3.65 -7.10
CA ASN A 72 1.13 -2.84 -7.97
C ASN A 72 0.43 -1.68 -8.69
N LYS A 73 -0.67 -1.17 -8.15
CA LYS A 73 -1.46 -0.15 -8.83
C LYS A 73 -0.97 1.24 -8.46
N LEU A 74 -0.48 1.98 -9.46
CA LEU A 74 -0.16 3.40 -9.37
C LEU A 74 -1.37 4.22 -9.80
N ARG A 75 -1.85 5.09 -8.91
CA ARG A 75 -2.85 6.12 -9.18
C ARG A 75 -2.19 7.49 -9.13
N TYR A 76 -2.52 8.34 -10.08
CA TYR A 76 -1.94 9.66 -10.23
C TYR A 76 -3.04 10.68 -10.49
N ALA A 77 -3.00 11.81 -9.78
CA ALA A 77 -3.89 12.93 -9.95
C ALA A 77 -3.12 14.26 -9.89
N ASN A 78 -3.35 15.15 -10.86
CA ASN A 78 -2.78 16.49 -10.85
C ASN A 78 -3.83 17.50 -11.30
N ASN A 79 -4.08 18.48 -10.44
CA ASN A 79 -4.91 19.65 -10.70
C ASN A 79 -4.07 20.91 -10.52
N SER A 80 -3.60 21.49 -11.61
CA SER A 80 -2.72 22.67 -11.58
C SER A 80 -3.39 23.96 -12.04
N HIS A 81 -4.65 23.92 -12.50
CA HIS A 81 -5.44 25.06 -13.02
C HIS A 81 -4.71 26.03 -13.99
N TYR A 82 -3.51 25.67 -14.44
CA TYR A 82 -2.66 26.48 -15.29
C TYR A 82 -3.22 26.41 -16.71
N LYS A 83 -3.49 27.58 -17.30
CA LYS A 83 -4.02 27.71 -18.67
C LYS A 83 -5.33 26.95 -18.95
N SER A 84 -6.17 26.73 -17.93
CA SER A 84 -7.46 26.04 -18.06
C SER A 84 -7.35 24.55 -18.40
N GLU A 85 -6.22 23.91 -18.10
CA GLU A 85 -6.11 22.46 -18.25
C GLU A 85 -6.98 21.71 -17.22
N ASN A 86 -7.61 20.63 -17.67
CA ASN A 86 -8.46 19.79 -16.86
C ASN A 86 -7.62 18.91 -15.92
N LEU A 87 -8.18 18.60 -14.74
CA LEU A 87 -7.66 17.60 -13.81
C LEU A 87 -7.20 16.33 -14.52
N ILE A 88 -5.90 16.03 -14.43
CA ILE A 88 -5.31 14.81 -14.96
C ILE A 88 -5.53 13.71 -13.94
N ARG A 89 -6.15 12.60 -14.35
CA ARG A 89 -6.26 11.37 -13.56
C ARG A 89 -5.79 10.19 -14.39
N LYS A 90 -4.85 9.41 -13.86
CA LYS A 90 -4.26 8.25 -14.52
C LYS A 90 -4.10 7.10 -13.54
N GLU A 91 -4.20 5.89 -14.08
CA GLU A 91 -4.05 4.66 -13.33
C GLU A 91 -3.35 3.63 -14.19
N VAL A 92 -2.34 2.97 -13.62
CA VAL A 92 -1.54 1.96 -14.32
C VAL A 92 -1.03 0.92 -13.32
N CYS A 93 -0.93 -0.34 -13.73
CA CYS A 93 -0.22 -1.36 -12.96
C CYS A 93 1.26 -1.34 -13.32
N VAL A 94 2.14 -1.26 -12.33
CA VAL A 94 3.59 -1.33 -12.51
C VAL A 94 4.10 -2.76 -12.36
N SER A 95 5.31 -3.02 -12.85
CA SER A 95 5.95 -4.32 -12.65
C SER A 95 6.45 -4.47 -11.21
N ASP A 96 6.68 -5.72 -10.81
CA ASP A 96 7.27 -6.04 -9.49
C ASP A 96 8.63 -5.38 -9.29
N SER A 97 9.43 -5.24 -10.35
CA SER A 97 10.74 -4.56 -10.31
C SER A 97 10.61 -3.07 -9.98
N VAL A 98 9.58 -2.40 -10.50
CA VAL A 98 9.33 -0.98 -10.16
C VAL A 98 8.93 -0.86 -8.69
N LEU A 99 8.08 -1.78 -8.20
CA LEU A 99 7.68 -1.78 -6.79
C LEU A 99 8.87 -2.05 -5.85
N ALA A 100 9.73 -3.00 -6.22
CA ALA A 100 10.95 -3.30 -5.48
C ALA A 100 11.89 -2.09 -5.41
N GLU A 101 12.05 -1.35 -6.51
CA GLU A 101 12.88 -0.15 -6.53
C GLU A 101 12.29 0.98 -5.67
N ILE A 102 10.96 1.16 -5.68
CA ILE A 102 10.30 2.14 -4.79
C ILE A 102 10.55 1.79 -3.33
N LYS A 103 10.37 0.52 -2.95
CA LYS A 103 10.67 0.03 -1.59
C LYS A 103 12.13 0.30 -1.22
N LYS A 104 13.07 0.08 -2.16
CA LYS A 104 14.49 0.36 -1.97
C LYS A 104 14.76 1.86 -1.77
N ILE A 105 14.20 2.74 -2.60
CA ILE A 105 14.32 4.20 -2.47
C ILE A 105 13.84 4.66 -1.09
N ILE A 106 12.70 4.14 -0.62
CA ILE A 106 12.16 4.46 0.71
C ILE A 106 13.14 4.02 1.81
N LEU A 107 13.62 2.78 1.77
CA LEU A 107 14.54 2.25 2.78
C LEU A 107 15.88 2.98 2.78
N ASP A 108 16.47 3.22 1.61
CA ASP A 108 17.76 3.90 1.45
C ASP A 108 17.70 5.36 1.92
N SER A 109 16.51 5.99 1.87
CA SER A 109 16.34 7.38 2.31
C SER A 109 16.44 7.58 3.82
N GLY A 110 16.15 6.54 4.63
CA GLY A 110 16.05 6.66 6.09
C GLY A 110 14.73 7.24 6.60
N ILE A 111 13.77 7.57 5.72
CA ILE A 111 12.51 8.23 6.10
C ILE A 111 11.69 7.50 7.15
N MET A 112 11.81 6.16 7.22
CA MET A 112 11.08 5.32 8.15
C MET A 112 11.54 5.51 9.61
N GLN A 113 12.66 6.20 9.84
CA GLN A 113 13.20 6.51 11.15
C GLN A 113 12.89 7.95 11.62
N GLU A 114 12.28 8.77 10.76
CA GLU A 114 11.99 10.18 11.04
C GLU A 114 10.65 10.38 11.76
N ASP A 115 10.46 11.56 12.34
CA ASP A 115 9.25 11.96 13.06
C ASP A 115 8.89 13.42 12.73
N ASP A 116 7.61 13.71 12.47
CA ASP A 116 7.17 15.03 12.00
C ASP A 116 6.75 15.99 13.13
N LYS A 117 6.92 15.61 14.41
CA LYS A 117 6.50 16.41 15.57
C LYS A 117 7.07 17.83 15.59
N ASP A 118 8.30 18.01 15.12
CA ASP A 118 8.98 19.30 15.07
C ASP A 118 8.95 19.95 13.67
N TRP A 119 8.25 19.32 12.70
CA TRP A 119 8.10 19.86 11.36
C TRP A 119 7.06 21.00 11.35
N PRO A 120 7.18 21.97 10.43
CA PRO A 120 6.22 23.06 10.35
C PRO A 120 4.82 22.56 9.98
N GLU A 121 3.79 23.02 10.70
CA GLU A 121 2.41 22.67 10.42
C GLU A 121 1.92 23.25 9.07
N PRO A 122 0.92 22.62 8.41
CA PRO A 122 0.33 23.16 7.19
C PRO A 122 -0.24 24.57 7.34
N ASP A 123 -0.07 25.40 6.32
CA ASP A 123 -0.49 26.80 6.34
C ASP A 123 -1.18 27.23 5.03
N ILE A 124 -1.29 28.55 4.81
CA ILE A 124 -1.88 29.13 3.59
C ILE A 124 -1.05 28.87 2.32
N VAL A 125 0.26 28.61 2.44
CA VAL A 125 1.16 28.31 1.32
C VAL A 125 0.89 26.89 0.82
N GLY A 126 0.54 25.98 1.73
CA GLY A 126 -0.02 24.69 1.38
C GLY A 126 0.23 23.60 2.42
N LYS A 127 -0.04 22.38 1.98
CA LYS A 127 0.09 21.15 2.75
C LYS A 127 0.83 20.10 1.95
N GLN A 128 1.68 19.35 2.62
CA GLN A 128 2.27 18.09 2.15
C GLN A 128 1.90 16.96 3.09
N GLU A 129 1.61 15.80 2.52
CA GLU A 129 1.36 14.57 3.26
C GLU A 129 2.16 13.44 2.62
N LEU A 130 2.80 12.62 3.46
CA LEU A 130 3.46 11.38 3.05
C LEU A 130 3.00 10.27 3.97
N GLU A 131 2.47 9.20 3.41
CA GLU A 131 2.00 8.04 4.16
C GLU A 131 2.63 6.79 3.55
N ILE A 132 3.29 5.98 4.37
CA ILE A 132 3.98 4.77 3.94
C ILE A 132 3.65 3.63 4.89
N VAL A 133 3.15 2.52 4.35
CA VAL A 133 3.11 1.23 5.03
C VAL A 133 4.11 0.33 4.33
N LEU A 134 5.05 -0.20 5.10
CA LEU A 134 6.04 -1.14 4.61
C LEU A 134 6.19 -2.27 5.63
N LYS A 135 5.69 -3.46 5.27
CA LYS A 135 5.64 -4.62 6.18
C LYS A 135 4.79 -4.30 7.42
N ASN A 136 5.43 -4.22 8.59
CA ASN A 136 4.78 -3.98 9.88
C ASN A 136 4.98 -2.54 10.39
N GLU A 137 5.62 -1.68 9.59
CA GLU A 137 5.87 -0.29 9.94
C GLU A 137 4.92 0.64 9.16
N HIS A 138 4.42 1.66 9.84
CA HIS A 138 3.54 2.67 9.27
C HIS A 138 4.00 4.05 9.74
N ILE A 139 4.28 4.93 8.78
CA ILE A 139 4.53 6.34 9.01
C ILE A 139 3.49 7.17 8.27
N SER A 140 3.14 8.32 8.86
CA SER A 140 2.20 9.28 8.27
C SER A 140 2.60 10.68 8.69
N PHE A 141 3.26 11.39 7.78
CA PHE A 141 3.74 12.75 8.02
C PHE A 141 2.82 13.79 7.40
N THR A 142 2.71 14.94 8.07
CA THR A 142 2.00 16.12 7.59
C THR A 142 2.80 17.38 7.88
N THR A 143 3.11 18.15 6.85
CA THR A 143 3.85 19.42 7.00
C THR A 143 3.37 20.48 6.00
N THR A 144 3.88 21.71 6.12
CA THR A 144 3.66 22.78 5.14
C THR A 144 4.30 22.46 3.78
N LYS A 145 3.97 23.26 2.77
CA LYS A 145 4.62 23.16 1.46
C LYS A 145 6.05 23.72 1.54
N ILE A 146 7.02 22.82 1.48
CA ILE A 146 8.45 23.15 1.39
C ILE A 146 8.80 23.57 -0.05
N GLY A 147 9.31 24.78 -0.21
CA GLY A 147 9.68 25.34 -1.52
C GLY A 147 11.15 25.15 -1.87
N SER A 148 12.03 25.16 -0.87
CA SER A 148 13.47 25.15 -1.05
C SER A 148 14.22 24.55 0.14
N LEU A 149 15.49 24.20 -0.06
CA LEU A 149 16.38 23.81 1.04
C LEU A 149 16.55 24.91 2.08
N MET A 150 16.39 26.19 1.71
CA MET A 150 16.44 27.28 2.71
C MET A 150 15.29 27.20 3.71
N ASP A 151 14.13 26.67 3.31
CA ASP A 151 12.99 26.48 4.22
C ASP A 151 13.26 25.30 5.16
N VAL A 152 13.96 24.28 4.67
CA VAL A 152 14.40 23.11 5.44
C VAL A 152 15.39 23.53 6.54
N GLU A 153 16.44 24.25 6.17
CA GLU A 153 17.51 24.67 7.10
C GLU A 153 17.02 25.63 8.20
N LYS A 154 15.86 26.29 8.01
CA LYS A 154 15.24 27.16 9.01
C LYS A 154 14.25 26.44 9.93
N SER A 155 13.95 25.17 9.65
CA SER A 155 13.03 24.38 10.46
C SER A 155 13.67 23.96 11.79
N LYS A 156 12.85 23.42 12.71
CA LYS A 156 13.35 22.92 14.00
C LYS A 156 14.04 21.55 13.88
N ASP A 157 13.74 20.83 12.80
CA ASP A 157 14.35 19.54 12.47
C ASP A 157 14.83 19.55 11.00
N PRO A 158 15.96 20.20 10.72
CA PRO A 158 16.47 20.31 9.36
C PRO A 158 16.95 18.98 8.78
N GLU A 159 17.34 18.01 9.59
CA GLU A 159 17.88 16.74 9.10
C GLU A 159 16.76 15.79 8.65
N GLY A 160 15.73 15.56 9.48
CA GLY A 160 14.60 14.72 9.08
C GLY A 160 13.80 15.32 7.92
N LEU A 161 13.63 16.65 7.93
CA LEU A 161 12.91 17.34 6.88
C LEU A 161 13.70 17.39 5.56
N LYS A 162 15.03 17.32 5.61
CA LYS A 162 15.91 17.14 4.44
C LYS A 162 15.78 15.75 3.83
N VAL A 163 15.67 14.71 4.67
CA VAL A 163 15.37 13.34 4.22
C VAL A 163 14.04 13.30 3.46
N MET A 164 12.97 13.88 4.03
CA MET A 164 11.68 13.99 3.34
C MET A 164 11.81 14.76 2.01
N PHE A 165 12.50 15.91 2.03
CA PHE A 165 12.63 16.77 0.86
C PHE A 165 13.30 16.07 -0.35
N TYR A 166 14.34 15.27 -0.11
CA TYR A 166 15.00 14.52 -1.17
C TYR A 166 14.22 13.29 -1.61
N LEU A 167 13.66 12.52 -0.66
CA LEU A 167 12.81 11.37 -0.99
C LEU A 167 11.64 11.76 -1.90
N ILE A 168 10.95 12.85 -1.58
CA ILE A 168 9.82 13.32 -2.39
C ILE A 168 10.26 13.70 -3.81
N GLN A 169 11.46 14.23 -3.99
CA GLN A 169 11.99 14.53 -5.32
C GLN A 169 12.25 13.25 -6.11
N ASP A 170 12.88 12.25 -5.50
CA ASP A 170 13.17 10.96 -6.15
C ASP A 170 11.86 10.25 -6.56
N LEU A 171 10.87 10.21 -5.66
CA LEU A 171 9.55 9.64 -5.94
C LEU A 171 8.83 10.39 -7.07
N LYS A 172 8.85 11.73 -7.06
CA LYS A 172 8.27 12.54 -8.15
C LYS A 172 8.95 12.25 -9.48
N CYS A 173 10.28 12.20 -9.51
CA CYS A 173 11.04 11.89 -10.72
C CYS A 173 10.64 10.54 -11.32
N LEU A 174 10.53 9.51 -10.48
CA LEU A 174 10.09 8.18 -10.91
C LEU A 174 8.64 8.20 -11.42
N VAL A 175 7.70 8.74 -10.65
CA VAL A 175 6.28 8.78 -11.01
C VAL A 175 6.05 9.59 -12.29
N PHE A 176 6.67 10.76 -12.43
CA PHE A 176 6.56 11.58 -13.64
C PHE A 176 7.11 10.85 -14.87
N SER A 177 8.21 10.11 -14.72
CA SER A 177 8.76 9.28 -15.80
C SER A 177 7.77 8.17 -16.21
N LEU A 178 7.21 7.45 -15.24
CA LEU A 178 6.22 6.38 -15.48
C LEU A 178 4.98 6.92 -16.19
N ILE A 179 4.37 7.99 -15.66
CA ILE A 179 3.16 8.58 -16.22
C ILE A 179 3.43 9.21 -17.58
N GLY A 180 4.52 9.97 -17.71
CA GLY A 180 4.89 10.67 -18.94
C GLY A 180 5.16 9.70 -20.10
N LEU A 181 5.96 8.64 -19.86
CA LEU A 181 6.29 7.65 -20.88
C LEU A 181 5.09 6.75 -21.23
N HIS A 182 4.35 6.27 -20.23
CA HIS A 182 3.25 5.33 -20.46
C HIS A 182 2.06 6.00 -21.16
N PHE A 183 1.67 7.20 -20.72
CA PHE A 183 0.50 7.90 -21.27
C PHE A 183 0.84 8.91 -22.36
N LYS A 184 2.13 9.19 -22.60
CA LYS A 184 2.61 10.20 -23.57
C LYS A 184 2.05 11.60 -23.28
N ILE A 185 2.03 11.98 -22.01
CA ILE A 185 1.55 13.28 -21.54
C ILE A 185 2.66 14.04 -20.82
N LYS A 186 2.49 15.35 -20.68
CA LYS A 186 3.25 16.11 -19.68
C LYS A 186 2.60 15.85 -18.32
N PRO A 187 3.36 15.35 -17.33
CA PRO A 187 2.83 15.09 -15.98
C PRO A 187 2.75 16.37 -15.14
N ILE A 188 2.92 17.56 -15.71
CA ILE A 188 2.82 18.86 -15.04
C ILE A 188 2.16 19.84 -16.01
#